data_AF-A0A7C3TGU2-F1
#
_entry.id   AF-A0A7C3TGU2-F1
#
_cell.length_a   1.000
_cell.length_b   1.000
_cell.length_c   1.000
_cell.angle_alpha   90.00
_cell.angle_beta   90.00
_cell.angle_gamma   90.00
#
_symmetry.space_group_name_H-M   'P 1'
#
loop_
_entity.id
_entity.type
_entity.pdbx_description
1 polymer ?
#
loop_
_entity_poly.entity_id
_entity_poly.type
_entity_poly.pdbx_seq_one_letter_code
_entity_poly.pdbx_strand_id
1 'polypeptide(L)'
;MNENHRRTLSTSLRIIERYLNMIDRELASENITRSLILTSTINDIDHETRKRILESTASMLEGIKRIKEEFKLEKDEMPLKRLLCSLLAEIKVILEELKPEKMEKAYGHLSEADRKQLKPHILNLLELWEEAYQTLVSR
;
A
#
# COMPACT_ATOMS: atom_id res chain seq x y z
N MET A 1 18.61 -26.20 -4.34
CA MET A 1 18.29 -24.78 -4.59
C MET A 1 19.42 -23.90 -4.04
N ASN A 2 19.98 -22.98 -4.82
CA ASN A 2 21.03 -22.08 -4.34
C ASN A 2 20.44 -20.90 -3.52
N GLU A 3 21.29 -20.08 -2.92
CA GLU A 3 20.86 -18.95 -2.07
C GLU A 3 20.07 -17.89 -2.84
N ASN A 4 20.48 -17.58 -4.07
CA ASN A 4 19.78 -16.60 -4.92
C ASN A 4 18.36 -17.07 -5.26
N HIS A 5 18.18 -18.35 -5.59
CA HIS A 5 16.86 -18.93 -5.83
C HIS A 5 15.99 -18.91 -4.57
N ARG A 6 16.56 -19.21 -3.39
CA ARG A 6 15.85 -19.11 -2.10
C ARG A 6 15.41 -17.68 -1.81
N ARG A 7 16.29 -16.70 -2.03
CA ARG A 7 15.99 -15.28 -1.84
C ARG A 7 14.86 -14.84 -2.77
N THR A 8 14.95 -15.15 -4.06
CA THR A 8 13.91 -14.83 -5.05
C THR A 8 12.58 -15.48 -4.68
N LEU A 9 12.58 -16.76 -4.31
CA LEU A 9 11.36 -17.47 -3.89
C LEU A 9 10.74 -16.82 -2.65
N SER A 10 11.54 -16.51 -1.62
CA SER A 10 11.08 -15.84 -0.40
C SER A 10 10.45 -14.47 -0.71
N THR A 11 11.10 -13.64 -1.53
CA THR A 11 10.58 -12.32 -1.90
C THR A 11 9.26 -12.45 -2.68
N SER A 12 9.20 -13.34 -3.67
CA SER A 12 7.99 -13.55 -4.48
C SER A 12 6.82 -14.06 -3.64
N LEU A 13 7.05 -15.06 -2.78
CA LEU A 13 5.99 -15.60 -1.91
C LEU A 13 5.47 -14.56 -0.93
N ARG A 14 6.33 -13.68 -0.40
CA ARG A 14 5.92 -12.56 0.47
C ARG A 14 5.02 -11.55 -0.26
N ILE A 15 5.33 -11.25 -1.52
CA ILE A 15 4.48 -10.37 -2.33
C ILE A 15 3.10 -11.01 -2.54
N ILE A 16 3.06 -12.31 -2.85
CA ILE A 16 1.81 -13.06 -3.03
C ILE A 16 1.01 -13.10 -1.72
N GLU A 17 1.64 -13.48 -0.61
CA GLU A 17 1.03 -13.50 0.73
C GLU A 17 0.40 -12.14 1.09
N ARG A 18 1.11 -11.04 0.82
CA ARG A 18 0.58 -9.69 1.04
C ARG A 18 -0.70 -9.43 0.24
N TYR A 19 -0.72 -9.78 -1.04
CA TYR A 19 -1.91 -9.57 -1.89
C TYR A 19 -3.08 -10.47 -1.50
N LEU A 20 -2.83 -11.73 -1.13
CA LEU A 20 -3.87 -12.65 -0.64
C LEU A 20 -4.52 -12.10 0.63
N ASN A 21 -3.72 -11.66 1.61
CA ASN A 21 -4.23 -11.04 2.83
C ASN A 21 -5.00 -9.73 2.56
N MET A 22 -4.60 -8.95 1.54
CA MET A 22 -5.36 -7.78 1.12
C MET A 22 -6.72 -8.17 0.56
N ILE A 23 -6.79 -9.18 -0.32
CA ILE A 23 -8.06 -9.70 -0.87
C ILE A 23 -8.97 -10.15 0.27
N ASP A 24 -8.45 -10.95 1.19
CA ASP A 24 -9.23 -11.44 2.34
C ASP A 24 -9.79 -10.27 3.16
N ARG A 25 -8.98 -9.25 3.43
CA ARG A 25 -9.41 -8.05 4.16
C ARG A 25 -10.47 -7.24 3.42
N GLU A 26 -10.36 -7.13 2.09
CA GLU A 26 -11.38 -6.44 1.27
C GLU A 26 -12.69 -7.26 1.16
N LEU A 27 -12.63 -8.59 1.27
CA LEU A 27 -13.82 -9.46 1.21
C LEU A 27 -14.41 -9.81 2.59
N ALA A 28 -13.68 -9.63 3.68
CA ALA A 28 -14.16 -9.95 5.04
C ALA A 28 -15.20 -8.96 5.58
N SER A 29 -15.31 -7.77 4.98
CA SER A 29 -16.30 -6.78 5.43
C SER A 29 -17.53 -6.85 4.53
N GLU A 30 -18.65 -7.27 5.11
CA GLU A 30 -19.90 -7.60 4.40
C GLU A 30 -20.63 -6.38 3.83
N ASN A 31 -20.25 -5.16 4.21
CA ASN A 31 -20.91 -3.89 3.83
C ASN A 31 -20.00 -2.89 3.07
N ILE A 32 -19.00 -3.33 2.30
CA ILE A 32 -18.01 -2.40 1.72
C ILE A 32 -18.55 -1.63 0.52
N THR A 33 -19.22 -0.52 0.80
CA THR A 33 -18.93 0.70 0.06
C THR A 33 -17.83 1.43 0.84
N ARG A 34 -16.57 1.18 0.47
CA ARG A 34 -15.45 1.95 1.02
C ARG A 34 -15.36 3.23 0.21
N SER A 35 -15.77 4.34 0.82
CA SER A 35 -15.49 5.66 0.28
C SER A 35 -14.14 6.12 0.82
N LEU A 36 -13.15 6.16 -0.06
CA LEU A 36 -11.94 6.93 0.12
C LEU A 36 -12.20 8.38 -0.35
N ILE A 37 -11.25 9.28 -0.11
CA ILE A 37 -11.39 10.71 -0.43
C ILE A 37 -11.60 10.94 -1.93
N LEU A 38 -10.89 10.18 -2.77
CA LEU A 38 -10.91 10.33 -4.24
C LEU A 38 -11.54 9.14 -4.97
N THR A 39 -11.83 8.04 -4.28
CA THR A 39 -12.32 6.81 -4.89
C THR A 39 -13.35 6.13 -4.01
N SER A 40 -14.28 5.40 -4.64
CA SER A 40 -15.22 4.55 -3.93
C SER A 40 -15.28 3.18 -4.59
N THR A 41 -15.36 2.13 -3.78
CA THR A 41 -15.60 0.77 -4.29
C THR A 41 -17.07 0.45 -4.23
N ILE A 42 -17.62 -0.03 -5.35
CA ILE A 42 -18.97 -0.60 -5.42
C ILE A 42 -18.83 -2.09 -5.13
N ASN A 43 -19.67 -2.64 -4.27
CA ASN A 43 -19.71 -4.08 -4.02
C ASN A 43 -20.61 -4.75 -5.06
N ASP A 44 -20.01 -5.24 -6.13
CA ASP A 44 -20.66 -5.96 -7.23
C ASP A 44 -20.41 -7.48 -7.18
N ILE A 45 -19.85 -7.99 -6.07
CA ILE A 45 -19.53 -9.41 -5.87
C ILE A 45 -20.62 -10.08 -5.03
N ASP A 46 -21.27 -11.09 -5.61
CA ASP A 46 -22.25 -11.93 -4.92
C ASP A 46 -21.62 -12.83 -3.84
N HIS A 47 -22.47 -13.37 -2.96
CA HIS A 47 -22.04 -14.19 -1.83
C HIS A 47 -21.26 -15.46 -2.25
N GLU A 48 -21.70 -16.16 -3.29
CA GLU A 48 -21.07 -17.40 -3.73
C GLU A 48 -19.71 -17.14 -4.39
N THR A 49 -19.59 -16.05 -5.15
CA THR A 49 -18.32 -15.61 -5.72
C THR A 49 -17.35 -15.20 -4.63
N ARG A 50 -17.81 -14.41 -3.64
CA ARG A 50 -17.00 -14.03 -2.46
C ARG A 50 -16.47 -15.25 -1.73
N LYS A 51 -17.36 -16.20 -1.41
CA LYS A 51 -17.01 -17.43 -0.70
C LYS A 51 -15.95 -18.24 -1.44
N ARG A 52 -16.12 -18.44 -2.75
CA ARG A 52 -15.14 -19.18 -3.57
C ARG A 52 -13.77 -18.50 -3.62
N ILE A 53 -13.74 -17.16 -3.70
CA ILE A 53 -12.47 -16.41 -3.65
C ILE A 53 -11.79 -16.62 -2.29
N LEU A 54 -12.52 -16.48 -1.18
CA LEU A 54 -11.98 -16.68 0.17
C LEU A 54 -11.46 -18.12 0.40
N GLU A 55 -12.16 -19.13 -0.10
CA GLU A 55 -11.69 -20.53 -0.04
C GLU A 55 -10.41 -20.73 -0.88
N SER A 56 -10.33 -20.05 -2.02
CA SER A 56 -9.16 -20.11 -2.91
C SER A 56 -7.95 -19.40 -2.31
N THR A 57 -8.12 -18.20 -1.74
CA THR A 57 -7.03 -17.46 -1.07
C THR A 57 -6.51 -18.22 0.15
N ALA A 58 -7.40 -18.79 0.96
CA ALA A 58 -7.01 -19.65 2.09
C ALA A 58 -6.18 -20.87 1.64
N SER A 59 -6.60 -21.53 0.56
CA SER A 59 -5.87 -22.66 -0.01
C SER A 59 -4.49 -22.27 -0.54
N MET A 60 -4.38 -21.09 -1.18
CA MET A 60 -3.09 -20.55 -1.64
C MET A 60 -2.15 -20.22 -0.47
N LEU A 61 -2.66 -19.61 0.60
CA LEU A 61 -1.89 -19.31 1.82
C LEU A 61 -1.33 -20.59 2.47
N GLU A 62 -2.14 -21.63 2.55
CA GLU A 62 -1.69 -22.95 3.03
C GLU A 62 -0.60 -23.54 2.12
N GLY A 63 -0.72 -23.37 0.81
CA GLY A 63 0.33 -23.73 -0.16
C GLY A 63 1.64 -22.97 0.10
N ILE A 64 1.58 -21.65 0.31
CA ILE A 64 2.75 -20.82 0.65
C ILE A 64 3.40 -21.29 1.95
N LYS A 65 2.60 -21.62 2.97
CA LYS A 65 3.08 -22.14 4.25
C LYS A 65 3.87 -23.44 4.08
N ARG A 66 3.36 -24.38 3.27
CA ARG A 66 4.07 -25.64 2.96
C ARG A 66 5.38 -25.40 2.23
N ILE A 67 5.40 -24.51 1.23
CA ILE A 67 6.63 -24.14 0.51
C ILE A 67 7.65 -23.51 1.48
N LYS A 68 7.19 -22.62 2.37
CA LYS A 68 8.06 -22.04 3.41
C LYS A 68 8.70 -23.11 4.28
N GLU A 69 7.92 -24.09 4.72
CA GLU A 69 8.38 -25.19 5.59
C GLU A 69 9.34 -26.14 4.84
N GLU A 70 8.98 -26.59 3.64
CA GLU A 70 9.76 -27.51 2.82
C GLU A 70 11.14 -26.93 2.44
N PHE A 71 11.16 -25.66 2.02
CA PHE A 71 12.40 -24.99 1.60
C PHE A 71 13.10 -24.23 2.74
N LYS A 72 12.58 -24.33 3.97
CA LYS A 72 13.09 -23.65 5.17
C LYS A 72 13.32 -22.16 4.94
N LEU A 73 12.34 -21.49 4.34
CA LEU A 73 12.43 -20.06 4.06
C LEU A 73 12.28 -19.27 5.37
N GLU A 74 13.17 -18.32 5.58
CA GLU A 74 13.13 -17.44 6.74
C GLU A 74 12.01 -16.42 6.62
N LYS A 75 11.39 -16.09 7.76
CA LYS A 75 10.51 -14.93 7.85
C LYS A 75 11.38 -13.68 7.81
N ASP A 76 11.01 -12.72 6.98
CA ASP A 76 11.61 -11.39 7.02
C ASP A 76 10.80 -10.54 8.00
N GLU A 77 11.44 -10.17 9.10
CA GLU A 77 10.83 -9.30 10.11
C GLU A 77 11.26 -7.87 9.85
N MET A 78 10.32 -7.08 9.33
CA MET A 78 10.52 -5.63 9.21
C MET A 78 9.97 -4.94 10.46
N PRO A 79 10.80 -4.17 11.19
CA PRO A 79 10.29 -3.35 12.28
C PRO A 79 9.19 -2.41 11.77
N LEU A 80 8.05 -2.36 12.45
CA LEU A 80 6.90 -1.53 12.06
C LEU A 80 7.32 -0.06 11.83
N LYS A 81 8.22 0.46 12.68
CA LYS A 81 8.79 1.81 12.51
C LYS A 81 9.44 2.01 11.14
N ARG A 82 10.22 1.03 10.67
CA ARG A 82 10.88 1.10 9.34
C ARG A 82 9.86 1.10 8.20
N LEU A 83 8.82 0.27 8.31
CA LEU A 83 7.72 0.23 7.35
C LEU A 83 6.97 1.57 7.29
N LEU A 84 6.62 2.12 8.45
CA LEU A 84 5.93 3.41 8.51
C LEU A 84 6.81 4.55 7.95
N CYS A 85 8.11 4.54 8.22
CA CYS A 85 9.05 5.49 7.63
C CYS A 85 9.09 5.39 6.11
N SER A 86 9.10 4.19 5.52
CA SER A 86 9.12 4.04 4.06
C SER A 86 7.82 4.53 3.42
N LEU A 87 6.67 4.21 4.03
CA LEU A 87 5.36 4.68 3.55
C LEU A 87 5.25 6.21 3.62
N LEU A 88 5.67 6.82 4.73
CA LEU A 88 5.71 8.28 4.85
C LEU A 88 6.68 8.91 3.83
N ALA A 89 7.84 8.30 3.60
CA ALA A 89 8.77 8.82 2.58
C ALA A 89 8.15 8.82 1.17
N GLU A 90 7.43 7.76 0.79
CA GLU A 90 6.70 7.69 -0.47
C GLU A 90 5.63 8.80 -0.57
N ILE A 91 4.85 9.00 0.50
CA ILE A 91 3.85 10.08 0.57
C ILE A 91 4.51 11.45 0.39
N LYS A 92 5.65 11.70 1.04
CA LYS A 92 6.39 12.97 0.92
C LYS A 92 6.78 13.25 -0.52
N VAL A 93 7.35 12.24 -1.21
CA VAL A 93 7.78 12.38 -2.60
C VAL A 93 6.59 12.76 -3.48
N ILE A 94 5.44 12.11 -3.29
CA ILE A 94 4.22 12.43 -4.05
C ILE A 94 3.76 13.87 -3.75
N LEU A 95 3.67 14.26 -2.47
CA LEU A 95 3.24 15.61 -2.09
C LEU A 95 4.18 16.70 -2.63
N GLU A 96 5.48 16.46 -2.64
CA GLU A 96 6.48 17.37 -3.21
C GLU A 96 6.31 17.54 -4.72
N GLU A 97 6.00 16.46 -5.46
CA GLU A 97 5.74 16.52 -6.90
C GLU A 97 4.38 17.16 -7.25
N LEU A 98 3.44 17.18 -6.30
CA LEU A 98 2.16 17.89 -6.43
C LEU A 98 2.25 19.39 -6.15
N LYS A 99 3.42 19.93 -5.78
CA LYS A 99 3.60 21.39 -5.70
C LYS A 99 3.38 22.01 -7.08
N PRO A 100 2.65 23.14 -7.22
CA PRO A 100 2.37 23.72 -8.53
C PRO A 100 3.62 24.00 -9.38
N GLU A 101 4.73 24.39 -8.74
CA GLU A 101 6.01 24.63 -9.42
C GLU A 101 6.63 23.37 -10.03
N LYS A 102 6.31 22.18 -9.48
CA LYS A 102 6.72 20.87 -10.00
C LYS A 102 5.74 20.38 -11.06
N MET A 103 4.44 20.50 -10.79
CA MET A 103 3.40 20.11 -11.74
C MET A 103 3.52 20.86 -13.05
N GLU A 104 3.81 22.16 -13.03
CA GLU A 104 3.98 22.96 -14.24
C GLU A 104 5.11 22.48 -15.14
N LYS A 105 6.20 21.99 -14.54
CA LYS A 105 7.35 21.47 -15.27
C LYS A 105 7.08 20.11 -15.91
N ALA A 106 6.24 19.29 -15.27
CA ALA A 106 6.01 17.91 -15.68
C ALA A 106 4.76 17.71 -16.54
N TYR A 107 3.70 18.48 -16.30
CA TYR A 107 2.35 18.22 -16.86
C TYR A 107 1.77 19.39 -17.66
N GLY A 108 2.51 20.49 -17.81
CA GLY A 108 2.09 21.67 -18.58
C GLY A 108 1.57 22.81 -17.72
N HIS A 109 1.17 23.90 -18.37
CA HIS A 109 0.86 25.16 -17.69
C HIS A 109 -0.33 25.05 -16.71
N LEU A 110 -0.16 25.59 -15.50
CA LEU A 110 -1.21 25.78 -14.50
C LEU A 110 -1.57 27.27 -14.44
N SER A 111 -2.86 27.59 -14.40
CA SER A 111 -3.28 28.99 -14.32
C SER A 111 -2.87 29.61 -12.97
N GLU A 112 -2.71 30.93 -12.93
CA GLU A 112 -2.38 31.63 -11.68
C GLU A 112 -3.46 31.43 -10.60
N ALA A 113 -4.73 31.33 -11.00
CA ALA A 113 -5.85 31.07 -10.11
C ALA A 113 -5.75 29.67 -9.48
N ASP A 114 -5.54 28.63 -10.30
CA ASP A 114 -5.40 27.25 -9.83
C ASP A 114 -4.18 27.10 -8.92
N ARG A 115 -3.07 27.76 -9.25
CA ARG A 115 -1.86 27.78 -8.43
C ARG A 115 -2.14 28.34 -7.04
N LYS A 116 -2.80 29.51 -6.99
CA LYS A 116 -3.15 30.18 -5.73
C LYS A 116 -4.10 29.34 -4.89
N GLN A 117 -5.01 28.60 -5.52
CA GLN A 117 -5.97 27.74 -4.82
C GLN A 117 -5.32 26.44 -4.32
N LEU A 118 -4.51 25.76 -5.15
CA LEU A 118 -3.95 24.45 -4.83
C LEU A 118 -2.81 24.52 -3.80
N LYS A 119 -1.93 25.53 -3.91
CA LYS A 119 -0.69 25.60 -3.12
C LYS A 119 -0.91 25.52 -1.60
N PRO A 120 -1.85 26.26 -0.98
CA PRO A 120 -2.06 26.18 0.46
C PRO A 120 -2.47 24.78 0.93
N HIS A 121 -3.26 24.06 0.14
CA HIS A 121 -3.70 22.71 0.49
C HIS A 121 -2.55 21.69 0.48
N ILE A 122 -1.68 21.75 -0.52
CA ILE A 122 -0.49 20.88 -0.59
C ILE A 122 0.49 21.19 0.55
N LEU A 123 0.69 22.48 0.86
CA LEU A 123 1.55 22.89 1.99
C LEU A 123 1.01 22.39 3.33
N ASN A 124 -0.30 22.50 3.57
CA ASN A 124 -0.92 21.97 4.78
C ASN A 124 -0.76 20.45 4.91
N LEU A 125 -0.89 19.70 3.80
CA LEU A 125 -0.64 18.25 3.82
C LEU A 125 0.83 17.91 4.13
N LEU A 126 1.78 18.72 3.67
CA LEU A 126 3.20 18.55 4.00
C LEU A 126 3.51 18.87 5.48
N GLU A 127 2.84 19.87 6.06
CA GLU A 127 2.95 20.18 7.49
C GLU A 127 2.43 19.01 8.35
N LEU A 128 1.24 18.49 8.05
CA LEU A 128 0.70 17.31 8.72
C LEU A 128 1.59 16.07 8.54
N TRP A 129 2.19 15.90 7.36
CA TRP A 129 3.16 14.85 7.11
C TRP A 129 4.40 14.98 8.02
N GLU A 130 4.94 16.19 8.17
CA GLU A 130 6.11 16.46 9.00
C GLU A 130 5.81 16.15 10.47
N GLU A 131 4.64 16.57 10.99
CA GLU A 131 4.20 16.25 12.36
C GLU A 131 4.15 14.73 12.60
N ALA A 132 3.56 13.98 11.67
CA ALA A 132 3.47 12.53 11.75
C ALA A 132 4.86 11.87 11.70
N TYR A 133 5.74 12.35 10.81
CA TYR A 133 7.10 11.84 10.69
C TYR A 133 7.94 12.12 11.94
N GLN A 134 7.90 13.34 12.47
CA GLN A 134 8.60 13.71 13.71
C GLN A 134 8.13 12.89 14.89
N THR A 135 6.83 12.64 15.01
CA THR A 135 6.27 11.76 16.05
C THR A 135 6.84 10.35 15.98
N LEU A 136 7.05 9.83 14.77
CA LEU A 136 7.59 8.49 14.55
C LEU A 136 9.08 8.39 14.86
N VAL A 137 9.88 9.43 14.53
CA VAL A 137 11.33 9.39 14.73
C VAL A 137 11.78 9.82 16.13
N SER A 138 10.98 10.60 16.86
CA SER A 138 11.30 11.12 18.20
C SER A 138 11.15 10.09 19.34
N ARG A 139 10.72 8.86 19.04
CA ARG A 139 10.63 7.72 19.98
C ARG A 139 11.59 6.61 19.57
#